data_AF-A0A265Q7X4-F1
#
_entry.id   AF-A0A265Q7X4-F1
#
_cell.length_a   1.000
_cell.length_b   1.000
_cell.length_c   1.000
_cell.angle_alpha   90.00
_cell.angle_beta   90.00
_cell.angle_gamma   90.00
#
_symmetry.space_group_name_H-M   'P 1'
#
loop_
_entity.id
_entity.type
_entity.pdbx_description
1 polymer ?
#
loop_
_entity_poly.entity_id
_entity_poly.type
_entity_poly.pdbx_seq_one_letter_code
_entity_poly.pdbx_strand_id
1 'polypeptide(L)'
;MRKKISLILLILIFALFTNGCSQKVSLIETKEEYFTAYANENISIKISNTVKDNENIYNTILESLQKINGFSPIEKVEIDIDEKHVIPKVEDSIKCNSSFIDTEEFKKELIKRSYDIYDNWISEGLYVNIFDIGKKDLEFSKYYENHEFSLFGARFFEPFASKDEVENVQAASIDLVEYLIKKGKKEELLRNQVYISDIEEWANDRNIDLSYQRGIDSLMNRMEVNKLKPNIYLTLNTKEEINGFTIDINTMDEQYDTAKKIEDAILKFDADIVRIREGIKKDAPNFYRDYSHVIENMPKIHYYFDIDALINSAEAEKDIVLKSLLAQIHEHNHILIGNYFKSKKNNNAVRPLLWLDEGMANYLDVAYTDSSKFIIEEMLKSISYAKENDNKLDEEAKEFIDIMFKVLKENNIEVNNLNKVMKDKDGRINATTIISTMGVKFGKFIIPKGILKDDEVGLNISSQNVWPMGTGNHINYRANQSFTNYLIHEYGLEKLLYLIVEDFSTLTYEEYFGKSYEELKVDWIEYLKENIKAIELML
;
A
#
# COMPACT_ATOMS: atom_id res chain seq x y z
N MET A 1 -2.89 -68.79 3.41
CA MET A 1 -3.93 -67.73 3.37
C MET A 1 -3.45 -66.36 3.86
N ARG A 2 -2.63 -66.23 4.93
CA ARG A 2 -2.19 -64.92 5.46
C ARG A 2 -1.41 -64.02 4.47
N LYS A 3 -0.60 -64.57 3.56
CA LYS A 3 0.14 -63.77 2.54
C LYS A 3 -0.74 -63.16 1.45
N LYS A 4 -1.88 -63.79 1.08
CA LYS A 4 -2.82 -63.23 0.09
C LYS A 4 -3.67 -62.11 0.69
N ILE A 5 -4.04 -62.21 1.96
CA ILE A 5 -4.81 -61.17 2.67
C ILE A 5 -3.96 -59.90 2.86
N SER A 6 -2.66 -60.05 3.17
CA SER A 6 -1.74 -58.91 3.31
C SER A 6 -1.50 -58.16 2.00
N LEU A 7 -1.47 -58.85 0.85
CA LEU A 7 -1.29 -58.23 -0.47
C LEU A 7 -2.56 -57.49 -0.90
N ILE A 8 -3.74 -58.04 -0.61
CA ILE A 8 -5.03 -57.39 -0.90
C ILE A 8 -5.23 -56.15 -0.02
N LEU A 9 -4.83 -56.20 1.26
CA LEU A 9 -4.86 -55.00 2.12
C LEU A 9 -3.88 -53.94 1.64
N LEU A 10 -2.67 -54.32 1.20
CA LEU A 10 -1.68 -53.37 0.68
C LEU A 10 -2.16 -52.70 -0.62
N ILE A 11 -2.83 -53.46 -1.50
CA ILE A 11 -3.42 -52.94 -2.75
C ILE A 11 -4.65 -52.06 -2.45
N LEU A 12 -5.47 -52.37 -1.45
CA LEU A 12 -6.59 -51.51 -1.04
C LEU A 12 -6.11 -50.21 -0.39
N ILE A 13 -5.05 -50.27 0.42
CA ILE A 13 -4.43 -49.08 1.00
C ILE A 13 -3.77 -48.25 -0.13
N PHE A 14 -3.08 -48.87 -1.08
CA PHE A 14 -2.55 -48.15 -2.25
C PHE A 14 -3.66 -47.53 -3.10
N ALA A 15 -4.78 -48.23 -3.34
CA ALA A 15 -5.92 -47.66 -4.06
C ALA A 15 -6.60 -46.50 -3.33
N LEU A 16 -6.58 -46.50 -1.99
CA LEU A 16 -7.03 -45.38 -1.15
C LEU A 16 -6.07 -44.18 -1.19
N PHE A 17 -4.79 -44.39 -1.52
CA PHE A 17 -3.79 -43.33 -1.68
C PHE A 17 -3.56 -42.89 -3.14
N THR A 18 -3.92 -43.69 -4.15
CA THR A 18 -3.68 -43.38 -5.57
C THR A 18 -4.92 -42.95 -6.35
N ASN A 19 -6.12 -43.08 -5.79
CA ASN A 19 -7.36 -42.56 -6.37
C ASN A 19 -8.21 -41.96 -5.25
N GLY A 20 -7.88 -40.74 -4.83
CA GLY A 20 -8.88 -39.88 -4.22
C GLY A 20 -9.93 -39.56 -5.28
N CYS A 21 -10.86 -40.48 -5.53
CA CYS A 21 -12.04 -40.18 -6.33
C CYS A 21 -12.83 -39.16 -5.54
N SER A 22 -12.61 -37.89 -5.83
CA SER A 22 -13.48 -36.84 -5.32
C SER A 22 -14.91 -37.18 -5.73
N GLN A 23 -15.83 -37.08 -4.77
CA GLN A 23 -17.23 -37.36 -5.05
C GLN A 23 -17.72 -36.36 -6.08
N LYS A 24 -18.43 -36.85 -7.10
CA LYS A 24 -19.04 -36.00 -8.12
C LYS A 24 -19.81 -34.87 -7.43
N VAL A 25 -19.52 -33.62 -7.78
CA VAL A 25 -20.26 -32.45 -7.26
C VAL A 25 -21.74 -32.65 -7.55
N SER A 26 -22.55 -32.66 -6.50
CA SER A 26 -24.00 -32.76 -6.57
C SER A 26 -24.59 -31.57 -5.81
N LEU A 27 -25.48 -30.85 -6.49
CA LEU A 27 -26.09 -29.63 -5.99
C LEU A 27 -27.62 -29.78 -6.03
N ILE A 28 -28.28 -29.26 -5.01
CA ILE A 28 -29.73 -29.27 -4.89
C ILE A 28 -30.27 -27.96 -5.46
N GLU A 29 -31.16 -28.07 -6.44
CA GLU A 29 -31.86 -26.91 -7.02
C GLU A 29 -32.95 -26.41 -6.07
N THR A 30 -32.96 -25.11 -5.82
CA THR A 30 -34.00 -24.38 -5.08
C THR A 30 -34.41 -23.16 -5.90
N LYS A 31 -35.71 -23.06 -6.22
CA LYS A 31 -36.25 -21.93 -6.99
C LYS A 31 -36.78 -20.86 -6.03
N GLU A 32 -36.22 -19.67 -6.13
CA GLU A 32 -36.65 -18.48 -5.39
C GLU A 32 -37.29 -17.47 -6.35
N GLU A 33 -37.95 -16.46 -5.78
CA GLU A 33 -38.69 -15.44 -6.56
C GLU A 33 -37.80 -14.71 -7.58
N TYR A 34 -36.55 -14.42 -7.19
CA TYR A 34 -35.63 -13.58 -7.98
C TYR A 34 -34.44 -14.35 -8.58
N PHE A 35 -34.17 -15.57 -8.13
CA PHE A 35 -33.06 -16.40 -8.62
C PHE A 35 -33.36 -17.89 -8.49
N THR A 36 -32.58 -18.71 -9.19
CA THR A 36 -32.49 -20.15 -8.97
C THR A 36 -31.15 -20.46 -8.30
N ALA A 37 -31.17 -21.16 -7.17
CA ALA A 37 -29.97 -21.57 -6.44
C ALA A 37 -29.69 -23.07 -6.63
N TYR A 38 -28.42 -23.42 -6.73
CA TYR A 38 -27.90 -24.78 -6.74
C TYR A 38 -26.84 -24.89 -5.66
N ALA A 39 -27.10 -25.67 -4.61
CA ALA A 39 -26.19 -25.68 -3.46
C ALA A 39 -25.99 -27.06 -2.81
N ASN A 40 -24.85 -27.19 -2.12
CA ASN A 40 -24.57 -28.20 -1.10
C ASN A 40 -23.83 -27.53 0.09
N GLU A 41 -23.18 -28.31 0.95
CA GLU A 41 -22.46 -27.76 2.13
C GLU A 41 -21.31 -26.81 1.77
N ASN A 42 -20.64 -27.02 0.63
CA ASN A 42 -19.42 -26.31 0.24
C ASN A 42 -19.61 -25.37 -0.95
N ILE A 43 -20.62 -25.59 -1.79
CA ILE A 43 -20.80 -24.89 -3.05
C ILE A 43 -22.19 -24.27 -3.08
N SER A 44 -22.29 -22.99 -3.45
CA SER A 44 -23.56 -22.32 -3.72
C SER A 44 -23.47 -21.52 -5.02
N ILE A 45 -24.29 -21.87 -6.01
CA ILE A 45 -24.44 -21.15 -7.27
C ILE A 45 -25.83 -20.51 -7.29
N LYS A 46 -25.90 -19.18 -7.41
CA LYS A 46 -27.14 -18.43 -7.61
C LYS A 46 -27.14 -17.87 -9.01
N ILE A 47 -28.24 -18.06 -9.74
CA ILE A 47 -28.42 -17.51 -11.08
C ILE A 47 -29.72 -16.72 -11.07
N SER A 48 -29.62 -15.40 -11.29
CA SER A 48 -30.76 -14.51 -11.39
C SER A 48 -31.76 -15.01 -12.45
N ASN A 49 -33.05 -14.90 -12.16
CA ASN A 49 -34.11 -15.29 -13.09
C ASN A 49 -34.16 -14.38 -14.33
N THR A 50 -33.42 -13.26 -14.33
CA THR A 50 -33.30 -12.35 -15.49
C THR A 50 -32.26 -12.81 -16.52
N VAL A 51 -31.35 -13.70 -16.12
CA VAL A 51 -30.34 -14.27 -16.99
C VAL A 51 -31.00 -15.21 -18.00
N LYS A 52 -30.54 -15.19 -19.25
CA LYS A 52 -31.03 -16.12 -20.27
C LYS A 52 -30.21 -17.42 -20.20
N ASP A 53 -30.85 -18.54 -20.48
CA ASP A 53 -30.17 -19.85 -20.59
C ASP A 53 -29.53 -20.33 -19.27
N ASN A 54 -30.27 -20.17 -18.16
CA ASN A 54 -29.79 -20.53 -16.81
C ASN A 54 -29.29 -21.97 -16.69
N GLU A 55 -29.88 -22.91 -17.44
CA GLU A 55 -29.49 -24.32 -17.40
C GLU A 55 -28.10 -24.53 -18.03
N ASN A 56 -27.82 -23.92 -19.18
CA ASN A 56 -26.51 -23.99 -19.82
C ASN A 56 -25.44 -23.33 -18.93
N ILE A 57 -25.74 -22.16 -18.36
CA ILE A 57 -24.84 -21.46 -17.44
C ILE A 57 -24.49 -22.34 -16.23
N TYR A 58 -25.52 -22.92 -15.60
CA TYR A 58 -25.34 -23.86 -14.50
C TYR A 58 -24.45 -25.04 -14.91
N ASN A 59 -24.70 -25.63 -16.08
CA ASN A 59 -23.92 -26.76 -16.58
C ASN A 59 -22.45 -26.40 -16.83
N THR A 60 -22.16 -25.24 -17.43
CA THR A 60 -20.78 -24.77 -17.65
C THR A 60 -20.02 -24.58 -16.34
N ILE A 61 -20.67 -23.96 -15.35
CA ILE A 61 -20.07 -23.77 -14.02
C ILE A 61 -19.87 -25.12 -13.33
N LEU A 62 -20.87 -26.01 -13.39
CA LEU A 62 -20.79 -27.35 -12.81
C LEU A 62 -19.65 -28.16 -13.43
N GLU A 63 -19.48 -28.15 -14.75
CA GLU A 63 -18.37 -28.84 -15.42
C GLU A 63 -17.00 -28.36 -14.93
N SER A 64 -16.84 -27.05 -14.76
CA SER A 64 -15.62 -26.46 -14.22
C SER A 64 -15.38 -26.89 -12.76
N LEU A 65 -16.42 -26.82 -11.93
CA LEU A 65 -16.37 -27.31 -10.55
C LEU A 65 -16.07 -28.82 -10.47
N GLN A 66 -16.57 -29.63 -11.40
CA GLN A 66 -16.25 -31.06 -11.44
C GLN A 66 -14.77 -31.31 -11.75
N LYS A 67 -14.18 -30.56 -12.68
CA LYS A 67 -12.75 -30.67 -12.99
C LYS A 67 -11.90 -30.25 -11.80
N ILE A 68 -12.25 -29.12 -11.18
CA ILE A 68 -11.57 -28.61 -9.99
C ILE A 68 -11.68 -29.64 -8.86
N ASN A 69 -12.90 -30.07 -8.51
CA ASN A 69 -13.11 -31.10 -7.50
C ASN A 69 -12.38 -32.41 -7.83
N GLY A 70 -12.32 -32.80 -9.11
CA GLY A 70 -11.53 -33.92 -9.63
C GLY A 70 -10.04 -33.82 -9.32
N PHE A 71 -9.52 -32.60 -9.24
CA PHE A 71 -8.16 -32.32 -8.83
C PHE A 71 -7.98 -32.40 -7.31
N SER A 72 -8.85 -31.76 -6.51
CA SER A 72 -8.90 -31.90 -5.05
C SER A 72 -10.25 -31.40 -4.51
N PRO A 73 -10.73 -31.87 -3.34
CA PRO A 73 -11.99 -31.39 -2.77
C PRO A 73 -12.05 -29.88 -2.60
N ILE A 74 -13.21 -29.30 -2.89
CA ILE A 74 -13.48 -27.86 -2.77
C ILE A 74 -13.82 -27.53 -1.32
N GLU A 75 -13.19 -26.48 -0.75
CA GLU A 75 -13.46 -26.03 0.62
C GLU A 75 -14.80 -25.29 0.73
N LYS A 76 -14.88 -24.06 0.21
CA LYS A 76 -16.12 -23.31 0.13
C LYS A 76 -16.09 -22.33 -1.04
N VAL A 77 -17.14 -22.32 -1.87
CA VAL A 77 -17.26 -21.38 -2.98
C VAL A 77 -18.71 -20.92 -3.16
N GLU A 78 -18.87 -19.61 -3.30
CA GLU A 78 -20.15 -18.97 -3.59
C GLU A 78 -20.06 -18.25 -4.93
N ILE A 79 -21.07 -18.42 -5.79
CA ILE A 79 -21.13 -17.86 -7.14
C ILE A 79 -22.50 -17.24 -7.35
N ASP A 80 -22.56 -16.03 -7.89
CA ASP A 80 -23.79 -15.29 -8.17
C ASP A 80 -23.75 -14.75 -9.62
N ILE A 81 -24.72 -15.14 -10.43
CA ILE A 81 -24.80 -14.77 -11.84
C ILE A 81 -25.99 -13.85 -12.07
N ASP A 82 -25.74 -12.60 -12.43
CA ASP A 82 -26.76 -11.61 -12.77
C ASP A 82 -26.25 -10.72 -13.92
N GLU A 83 -27.11 -10.44 -14.92
CA GLU A 83 -26.79 -9.56 -16.05
C GLU A 83 -26.42 -8.13 -15.64
N LYS A 84 -26.84 -7.69 -14.44
CA LYS A 84 -26.41 -6.41 -13.86
C LYS A 84 -24.93 -6.39 -13.52
N HIS A 85 -24.32 -7.55 -13.31
CA HIS A 85 -22.93 -7.67 -12.93
C HIS A 85 -22.08 -7.71 -14.19
N VAL A 86 -21.17 -6.75 -14.34
CA VAL A 86 -20.36 -6.71 -15.57
C VAL A 86 -19.06 -7.51 -15.40
N ILE A 87 -18.59 -7.78 -14.18
CA ILE A 87 -17.33 -8.47 -13.85
C ILE A 87 -17.43 -9.15 -12.47
N PRO A 88 -16.77 -10.31 -12.22
CA PRO A 88 -16.53 -10.85 -10.88
C PRO A 88 -16.10 -9.75 -9.88
N LYS A 89 -16.92 -9.47 -8.87
CA LYS A 89 -16.52 -8.58 -7.77
C LYS A 89 -15.65 -9.31 -6.75
N VAL A 90 -14.79 -8.54 -6.11
CA VAL A 90 -14.09 -8.90 -4.87
C VAL A 90 -15.09 -8.96 -3.72
N GLU A 91 -15.75 -10.09 -3.60
CA GLU A 91 -16.56 -10.43 -2.44
C GLU A 91 -16.23 -11.87 -2.06
N ASP A 92 -16.71 -12.38 -0.92
CA ASP A 92 -16.57 -13.80 -0.55
C ASP A 92 -17.17 -14.75 -1.61
N SER A 93 -17.98 -14.20 -2.51
CA SER A 93 -18.59 -14.86 -3.65
C SER A 93 -18.12 -14.28 -4.99
N ILE A 94 -17.98 -15.12 -6.00
CA ILE A 94 -17.77 -14.73 -7.40
C ILE A 94 -19.08 -14.17 -7.95
N LYS A 95 -19.13 -12.88 -8.32
CA LYS A 95 -20.36 -12.27 -8.88
C LYS A 95 -20.19 -11.74 -10.29
N CYS A 96 -20.74 -12.36 -11.33
CA CYS A 96 -20.53 -11.95 -12.73
C CYS A 96 -21.80 -12.07 -13.59
N ASN A 97 -21.76 -11.64 -14.86
CA ASN A 97 -22.81 -11.99 -15.82
C ASN A 97 -22.49 -13.31 -16.52
N SER A 98 -23.49 -13.79 -17.26
CA SER A 98 -23.45 -15.01 -18.04
C SER A 98 -22.31 -15.08 -19.07
N SER A 99 -21.84 -13.95 -19.63
CA SER A 99 -20.80 -13.95 -20.66
C SER A 99 -19.40 -14.26 -20.13
N PHE A 100 -19.18 -14.17 -18.82
CA PHE A 100 -17.86 -14.38 -18.22
C PHE A 100 -17.58 -15.84 -17.84
N ILE A 101 -18.60 -16.69 -17.75
CA ILE A 101 -18.48 -18.02 -17.14
C ILE A 101 -17.55 -19.00 -17.87
N ASP A 102 -17.26 -18.75 -19.15
CA ASP A 102 -16.39 -19.62 -19.95
C ASP A 102 -14.97 -19.03 -20.15
N THR A 103 -14.70 -17.84 -19.61
CA THR A 103 -13.38 -17.22 -19.80
C THR A 103 -12.32 -17.88 -18.93
N GLU A 104 -11.06 -17.69 -19.32
CA GLU A 104 -9.89 -18.13 -18.56
C GLU A 104 -9.84 -17.48 -17.18
N GLU A 105 -10.16 -16.18 -17.10
CA GLU A 105 -10.19 -15.41 -15.86
C GLU A 105 -11.22 -15.97 -14.88
N PHE A 106 -12.41 -16.35 -15.35
CA PHE A 106 -13.42 -16.98 -14.49
C PHE A 106 -12.95 -18.33 -13.95
N LYS A 107 -12.30 -19.16 -14.78
CA LYS A 107 -11.78 -20.46 -14.36
C LYS A 107 -10.64 -20.32 -13.34
N LYS A 108 -9.74 -19.35 -13.53
CA LYS A 108 -8.68 -19.02 -12.56
C LYS A 108 -9.26 -18.50 -11.25
N GLU A 109 -10.24 -17.61 -11.30
CA GLU A 109 -10.92 -17.11 -10.08
C GLU A 109 -11.67 -18.24 -9.36
N LEU A 110 -12.31 -19.14 -10.12
CA LEU A 110 -12.98 -20.31 -9.55
C LEU A 110 -11.99 -21.24 -8.83
N ILE A 111 -10.79 -21.45 -9.38
CA ILE A 111 -9.71 -22.19 -8.70
C ILE A 111 -9.30 -21.49 -7.41
N LYS A 112 -9.04 -20.18 -7.47
CA LYS A 112 -8.66 -19.38 -6.30
C LYS A 112 -9.67 -19.54 -5.16
N ARG A 113 -10.96 -19.37 -5.46
CA ARG A 113 -12.02 -19.50 -4.43
C ARG A 113 -12.24 -20.92 -3.96
N SER A 114 -12.04 -21.91 -4.83
CA SER A 114 -12.25 -23.31 -4.45
C SER A 114 -11.24 -23.82 -3.41
N TYR A 115 -10.05 -23.22 -3.37
CA TYR A 115 -8.91 -23.66 -2.56
C TYR A 115 -8.34 -22.57 -1.64
N ASP A 116 -9.02 -21.42 -1.53
CA ASP A 116 -8.53 -20.26 -0.78
C ASP A 116 -7.12 -19.80 -1.19
N ILE A 117 -6.83 -19.82 -2.50
CA ILE A 117 -5.54 -19.43 -3.07
C ILE A 117 -5.57 -17.96 -3.43
N TYR A 118 -4.56 -17.22 -2.96
CA TYR A 118 -4.43 -15.79 -3.19
C TYR A 118 -3.46 -15.45 -4.32
N ASP A 119 -2.43 -16.27 -4.50
CA ASP A 119 -1.32 -15.98 -5.40
C ASP A 119 -1.66 -16.29 -6.87
N ASN A 120 -1.47 -15.29 -7.73
CA ASN A 120 -1.77 -15.40 -9.16
C ASN A 120 -1.00 -16.55 -9.83
N TRP A 121 0.28 -16.70 -9.51
CA TRP A 121 1.14 -17.73 -10.10
C TRP A 121 0.64 -19.15 -9.82
N ILE A 122 0.09 -19.41 -8.63
CA ILE A 122 -0.48 -20.71 -8.29
C ILE A 122 -1.73 -20.96 -9.14
N SER A 123 -2.64 -19.99 -9.19
CA SER A 123 -3.86 -20.11 -9.98
C SER A 123 -3.59 -20.30 -11.47
N GLU A 124 -2.54 -19.65 -12.00
CA GLU A 124 -2.06 -19.78 -13.37
C GLU A 124 -1.63 -21.21 -13.67
N GLY A 125 -0.72 -21.77 -12.86
CA GLY A 125 -0.23 -23.12 -13.07
C GLY A 125 -1.30 -24.19 -12.83
N LEU A 126 -2.17 -24.01 -11.84
CA LEU A 126 -3.28 -24.93 -11.58
C LEU A 126 -4.31 -24.92 -12.71
N TYR A 127 -4.61 -23.78 -13.30
CA TYR A 127 -5.52 -23.68 -14.45
C TYR A 127 -5.06 -24.58 -15.60
N VAL A 128 -3.78 -24.52 -15.96
CA VAL A 128 -3.22 -25.37 -17.02
C VAL A 128 -3.28 -26.85 -16.68
N ASN A 129 -2.98 -27.21 -15.42
CA ASN A 129 -3.01 -28.60 -14.95
C ASN A 129 -4.43 -29.18 -14.85
N ILE A 130 -5.41 -28.41 -14.36
CA ILE A 130 -6.79 -28.87 -14.11
C ILE A 130 -7.57 -28.97 -15.43
N PHE A 131 -7.36 -28.03 -16.35
CA PHE A 131 -8.11 -27.96 -17.59
C PHE A 131 -7.39 -28.58 -18.80
N ASP A 132 -6.21 -29.19 -18.57
CA ASP A 132 -5.39 -29.87 -19.59
C ASP A 132 -5.12 -28.97 -20.81
N ILE A 133 -4.65 -27.76 -20.53
CA ILE A 133 -4.41 -26.74 -21.56
C ILE A 133 -3.01 -26.91 -22.12
N GLY A 134 -2.88 -26.87 -23.45
CA GLY A 134 -1.60 -26.95 -24.11
C GLY A 134 -0.67 -25.81 -23.65
N LYS A 135 0.56 -26.16 -23.30
CA LYS A 135 1.58 -25.17 -22.91
C LYS A 135 2.19 -24.53 -24.13
N LYS A 136 2.47 -23.23 -24.03
CA LYS A 136 3.41 -22.58 -24.95
C LYS A 136 4.82 -23.10 -24.64
N ASP A 137 5.55 -23.46 -25.68
CA ASP A 137 6.95 -23.84 -25.57
C ASP A 137 7.80 -22.56 -25.51
N LEU A 138 7.95 -22.03 -24.29
CA LEU A 138 8.71 -20.81 -23.99
C LEU A 138 9.91 -21.17 -23.11
N GLU A 139 11.10 -20.79 -23.57
CA GLU A 139 12.34 -20.94 -22.80
C GLU A 139 12.50 -19.75 -21.83
N PHE A 140 11.62 -19.68 -20.83
CA PHE A 140 11.56 -18.56 -19.89
C PHE A 140 12.86 -18.38 -19.08
N SER A 141 13.64 -19.45 -18.88
CA SER A 141 14.97 -19.36 -18.24
C SER A 141 15.87 -18.35 -18.98
N LYS A 142 15.82 -18.32 -20.31
CA LYS A 142 16.62 -17.40 -21.13
C LYS A 142 16.17 -15.95 -21.00
N TYR A 143 14.86 -15.73 -20.83
CA TYR A 143 14.33 -14.40 -20.53
C TYR A 143 14.91 -13.88 -19.21
N TYR A 144 14.91 -14.71 -18.16
CA TYR A 144 15.42 -14.35 -16.83
C TYR A 144 16.96 -14.32 -16.71
N GLU A 145 17.71 -14.63 -17.76
CA GLU A 145 19.17 -14.35 -17.79
C GLU A 145 19.46 -12.84 -17.74
N ASN A 146 18.52 -12.02 -18.24
CA ASN A 146 18.69 -10.57 -18.37
C ASN A 146 17.56 -9.76 -17.70
N HIS A 147 16.64 -10.42 -17.00
CA HIS A 147 15.49 -9.79 -16.35
C HIS A 147 15.34 -10.31 -14.92
N GLU A 148 14.88 -9.43 -14.03
CA GLU A 148 14.56 -9.78 -12.66
C GLU A 148 13.33 -10.70 -12.62
N PHE A 149 13.44 -11.81 -11.90
CA PHE A 149 12.33 -12.74 -11.69
C PHE A 149 11.46 -12.28 -10.52
N SER A 150 10.15 -12.21 -10.76
CA SER A 150 9.15 -12.00 -9.70
C SER A 150 7.84 -12.70 -10.06
N LEU A 151 7.20 -13.27 -9.03
CA LEU A 151 5.87 -13.89 -9.08
C LEU A 151 4.78 -12.94 -8.57
N PHE A 152 5.10 -11.66 -8.35
CA PHE A 152 4.15 -10.66 -7.93
C PHE A 152 3.02 -10.53 -8.94
N GLY A 153 1.79 -10.44 -8.46
CA GLY A 153 0.62 -10.57 -9.33
C GLY A 153 0.53 -9.50 -10.42
N ALA A 154 1.15 -8.31 -10.26
CA ALA A 154 1.08 -7.23 -11.24
C ALA A 154 1.79 -7.60 -12.55
N ARG A 155 2.75 -8.53 -12.48
CA ARG A 155 3.49 -9.03 -13.65
C ARG A 155 2.65 -9.88 -14.60
N PHE A 156 1.45 -10.28 -14.17
CA PHE A 156 0.50 -11.02 -15.00
C PHE A 156 -0.41 -10.10 -15.82
N PHE A 157 -0.31 -8.77 -15.66
CA PHE A 157 -1.22 -7.81 -16.27
C PHE A 157 -0.47 -6.87 -17.21
N GLU A 158 -0.88 -6.86 -18.49
CA GLU A 158 -0.29 -6.01 -19.54
C GLU A 158 -0.23 -4.49 -19.21
N PRO A 159 -1.16 -3.90 -18.43
CA PRO A 159 -1.01 -2.50 -18.02
C PRO A 159 0.25 -2.20 -17.19
N PHE A 160 0.85 -3.21 -16.55
CA PHE A 160 2.01 -3.07 -15.66
C PHE A 160 3.25 -3.85 -16.14
N ALA A 161 3.08 -4.71 -17.15
CA ALA A 161 4.09 -5.60 -17.65
C ALA A 161 4.01 -5.68 -19.17
N SER A 162 5.15 -5.84 -19.83
CA SER A 162 5.14 -6.08 -21.27
C SER A 162 4.48 -7.44 -21.58
N LYS A 163 3.92 -7.59 -22.79
CA LYS A 163 3.39 -8.90 -23.22
C LYS A 163 4.43 -10.03 -23.09
N ASP A 164 5.70 -9.75 -23.42
CA ASP A 164 6.79 -10.72 -23.30
C ASP A 164 6.99 -11.13 -21.83
N GLU A 165 7.00 -10.17 -20.90
CA GLU A 165 7.08 -10.42 -19.47
C GLU A 165 5.90 -11.27 -18.96
N VAL A 166 4.67 -10.93 -19.37
CA VAL A 166 3.46 -11.69 -19.02
C VAL A 166 3.55 -13.14 -19.48
N GLU A 167 3.99 -13.38 -20.73
CA GLU A 167 4.12 -14.73 -21.26
C GLU A 167 5.20 -15.55 -20.53
N ASN A 168 6.33 -14.91 -20.16
CA ASN A 168 7.40 -15.57 -19.42
C ASN A 168 7.04 -15.86 -17.96
N VAL A 169 6.35 -14.95 -17.26
CA VAL A 169 5.89 -15.21 -15.89
C VAL A 169 4.83 -16.31 -15.85
N GLN A 170 3.93 -16.36 -16.83
CA GLN A 170 2.95 -17.44 -16.97
C GLN A 170 3.65 -18.78 -17.21
N ALA A 171 4.60 -18.83 -18.15
CA ALA A 171 5.36 -20.05 -18.43
C ALA A 171 6.14 -20.56 -17.21
N ALA A 172 6.80 -19.66 -16.49
CA ALA A 172 7.50 -19.97 -15.24
C ALA A 172 6.53 -20.49 -14.16
N SER A 173 5.37 -19.85 -14.00
CA SER A 173 4.34 -20.25 -13.03
C SER A 173 3.81 -21.66 -13.29
N ILE A 174 3.57 -21.98 -14.57
CA ILE A 174 3.13 -23.32 -14.99
C ILE A 174 4.19 -24.36 -14.67
N ASP A 175 5.46 -24.12 -15.02
CA ASP A 175 6.54 -25.07 -14.74
C ASP A 175 6.79 -25.24 -13.24
N LEU A 176 6.72 -24.16 -12.45
CA LEU A 176 6.85 -24.20 -10.99
C LEU A 176 5.74 -25.04 -10.35
N VAL A 177 4.47 -24.82 -10.70
CA VAL A 177 3.36 -25.63 -10.16
C VAL A 177 3.53 -27.11 -10.50
N GLU A 178 3.94 -27.43 -11.73
CA GLU A 178 4.21 -28.81 -12.10
C GLU A 178 5.38 -29.43 -11.36
N TYR A 179 6.43 -28.66 -11.15
CA TYR A 179 7.59 -29.07 -10.38
C TYR A 179 7.17 -29.47 -8.96
N LEU A 180 6.39 -28.62 -8.30
CA LEU A 180 5.88 -28.85 -6.94
C LEU A 180 4.97 -30.08 -6.88
N ILE A 181 4.05 -30.26 -7.85
CA ILE A 181 3.20 -31.44 -7.93
C ILE A 181 4.05 -32.71 -8.10
N LYS A 182 5.05 -32.70 -8.98
CA LYS A 182 5.95 -33.84 -9.21
C LYS A 182 6.79 -34.19 -7.97
N LYS A 183 7.06 -33.20 -7.11
CA LYS A 183 7.75 -33.38 -5.81
C LYS A 183 6.82 -33.83 -4.68
N GLY A 184 5.52 -34.00 -4.95
CA GLY A 184 4.54 -34.45 -3.95
C GLY A 184 3.96 -33.33 -3.09
N LYS A 185 4.19 -32.05 -3.45
CA LYS A 185 3.72 -30.87 -2.70
C LYS A 185 2.33 -30.38 -3.12
N LYS A 186 1.54 -31.22 -3.79
CA LYS A 186 0.21 -30.85 -4.28
C LYS A 186 -0.72 -30.33 -3.17
N GLU A 187 -0.76 -31.00 -2.02
CA GLU A 187 -1.63 -30.58 -0.91
C GLU A 187 -1.16 -29.27 -0.25
N GLU A 188 0.16 -29.06 -0.15
CA GLU A 188 0.75 -27.82 0.37
C GLU A 188 0.43 -26.64 -0.59
N LEU A 189 0.59 -26.87 -1.89
CA LEU A 189 0.24 -25.91 -2.95
C LEU A 189 -1.23 -25.49 -2.86
N LEU A 190 -2.14 -26.46 -2.70
CA LEU A 190 -3.59 -26.20 -2.63
C LEU A 190 -4.03 -25.53 -1.32
N ARG A 191 -3.20 -25.54 -0.28
CA ARG A 191 -3.44 -24.82 0.98
C ARG A 191 -2.73 -23.48 1.04
N ASN A 192 -2.15 -23.05 -0.08
CA ASN A 192 -1.27 -21.89 -0.18
C ASN A 192 -0.10 -21.91 0.84
N GLN A 193 0.47 -23.09 1.08
CA GLN A 193 1.57 -23.33 2.02
C GLN A 193 2.90 -23.58 1.30
N VAL A 194 3.14 -22.84 0.21
CA VAL A 194 4.42 -22.85 -0.51
C VAL A 194 5.34 -21.80 0.09
N TYR A 195 6.58 -22.21 0.39
CA TYR A 195 7.60 -21.32 0.96
C TYR A 195 8.60 -20.91 -0.12
N ILE A 196 9.30 -19.78 0.09
CA ILE A 196 10.37 -19.33 -0.83
C ILE A 196 11.40 -20.43 -1.10
N SER A 197 11.71 -21.28 -0.11
CA SER A 197 12.63 -22.41 -0.26
C SER A 197 12.20 -23.43 -1.33
N ASP A 198 10.90 -23.57 -1.56
CA ASP A 198 10.35 -24.47 -2.57
C ASP A 198 10.57 -23.91 -3.98
N ILE A 199 10.48 -22.58 -4.09
CA ILE A 199 10.77 -21.82 -5.31
C ILE A 199 12.28 -21.85 -5.57
N GLU A 200 13.12 -21.79 -4.53
CA GLU A 200 14.58 -21.89 -4.64
C GLU A 200 15.05 -23.21 -5.23
N GLU A 201 14.46 -24.33 -4.81
CA GLU A 201 14.79 -25.64 -5.37
C GLU A 201 14.50 -25.68 -6.87
N TRP A 202 13.31 -25.21 -7.28
CA TRP A 202 12.90 -25.11 -8.67
C TRP A 202 13.79 -24.15 -9.48
N ALA A 203 14.07 -22.96 -8.96
CA ALA A 203 14.86 -21.95 -9.65
C ALA A 203 16.31 -22.39 -9.85
N ASN A 204 16.89 -23.10 -8.88
CA ASN A 204 18.22 -23.70 -9.03
C ASN A 204 18.24 -24.72 -10.17
N ASP A 205 17.21 -25.56 -10.29
CA ASP A 205 17.07 -26.53 -11.40
C ASP A 205 16.83 -25.87 -12.76
N ARG A 206 16.39 -24.60 -12.78
CA ARG A 206 16.12 -23.81 -14.00
C ARG A 206 17.14 -22.71 -14.27
N ASN A 207 18.16 -22.59 -13.43
CA ASN A 207 19.18 -21.53 -13.49
C ASN A 207 18.57 -20.10 -13.48
N ILE A 208 17.59 -19.87 -12.62
CA ILE A 208 16.94 -18.56 -12.42
C ILE A 208 17.49 -17.89 -11.16
N ASP A 209 17.89 -16.62 -11.28
CA ASP A 209 18.28 -15.82 -10.13
C ASP A 209 17.04 -15.31 -9.36
N LEU A 210 16.90 -15.75 -8.11
CA LEU A 210 15.85 -15.32 -7.20
C LEU A 210 16.25 -14.15 -6.29
N SER A 211 17.42 -13.54 -6.49
CA SER A 211 17.89 -12.43 -5.65
C SER A 211 16.83 -11.32 -5.52
N TYR A 212 16.17 -10.97 -6.63
CA TYR A 212 15.08 -9.99 -6.65
C TYR A 212 13.82 -10.50 -5.93
N GLN A 213 13.31 -11.69 -6.28
CA GLN A 213 12.14 -12.30 -5.64
C GLN A 213 12.31 -12.40 -4.10
N ARG A 214 13.51 -12.71 -3.62
CA ARG A 214 13.80 -12.72 -2.17
C ARG A 214 13.65 -11.34 -1.54
N GLY A 215 14.00 -10.29 -2.27
CA GLY A 215 13.83 -8.91 -1.82
C GLY A 215 12.37 -8.48 -1.67
N ILE A 216 11.46 -9.16 -2.38
CA ILE A 216 10.02 -8.85 -2.41
C ILE A 216 9.14 -9.97 -1.82
N ASP A 217 9.71 -10.92 -1.06
CA ASP A 217 8.98 -12.10 -0.54
C ASP A 217 7.76 -11.74 0.33
N SER A 218 7.82 -10.60 1.02
CA SER A 218 6.69 -10.08 1.81
C SER A 218 5.51 -9.61 0.95
N LEU A 219 5.71 -9.40 -0.35
CA LEU A 219 4.69 -8.89 -1.28
C LEU A 219 3.79 -9.96 -1.87
N MET A 220 3.97 -11.24 -1.54
CA MET A 220 3.04 -12.30 -1.99
C MET A 220 1.62 -11.91 -1.58
N ASN A 221 0.68 -11.92 -2.53
CA ASN A 221 -0.57 -11.17 -2.36
C ASN A 221 -1.73 -11.67 -3.20
N ARG A 222 -2.92 -11.25 -2.77
CA ARG A 222 -4.16 -11.31 -3.54
C ARG A 222 -4.25 -10.08 -4.43
N MET A 223 -4.44 -10.29 -5.73
CA MET A 223 -4.62 -9.21 -6.70
C MET A 223 -5.93 -9.35 -7.46
N GLU A 224 -6.63 -8.23 -7.60
CA GLU A 224 -7.98 -8.18 -8.12
C GLU A 224 -8.20 -6.95 -8.99
N VAL A 225 -8.71 -7.16 -10.20
CA VAL A 225 -9.03 -6.06 -11.13
C VAL A 225 -10.54 -5.84 -11.11
N ASN A 226 -10.97 -4.69 -10.61
CA ASN A 226 -12.37 -4.28 -10.52
C ASN A 226 -12.69 -3.21 -11.56
N LYS A 227 -13.66 -3.46 -12.46
CA LYS A 227 -14.18 -2.43 -13.37
C LYS A 227 -15.40 -1.75 -12.77
N LEU A 228 -15.18 -0.67 -12.03
CA LEU A 228 -16.25 0.24 -11.64
C LEU A 228 -16.41 1.27 -12.75
N LYS A 229 -17.29 1.00 -13.73
CA LYS A 229 -17.49 1.89 -14.88
C LYS A 229 -17.58 3.37 -14.45
N PRO A 230 -16.86 4.29 -15.12
CA PRO A 230 -15.97 4.08 -16.27
C PRO A 230 -14.53 3.65 -15.94
N ASN A 231 -14.15 3.53 -14.66
CA ASN A 231 -12.78 3.30 -14.21
C ASN A 231 -12.45 1.82 -14.01
N ILE A 232 -11.16 1.48 -14.19
CA ILE A 232 -10.62 0.15 -13.89
C ILE A 232 -9.72 0.34 -12.68
N TYR A 233 -10.13 -0.22 -11.55
CA TYR A 233 -9.33 -0.21 -10.33
C TYR A 233 -8.61 -1.52 -10.16
N LEU A 234 -7.33 -1.47 -9.79
CA LEU A 234 -6.57 -2.62 -9.34
C LEU A 234 -6.48 -2.61 -7.82
N THR A 235 -7.03 -3.63 -7.17
CA THR A 235 -6.89 -3.83 -5.73
C THR A 235 -5.78 -4.85 -5.46
N LEU A 236 -4.80 -4.47 -4.66
CA LEU A 236 -3.69 -5.29 -4.19
C LEU A 236 -3.85 -5.49 -2.68
N ASN A 237 -4.02 -6.74 -2.28
CA ASN A 237 -4.15 -7.13 -0.88
C ASN A 237 -2.93 -7.95 -0.51
N THR A 238 -1.94 -7.32 0.13
CA THR A 238 -0.75 -8.02 0.63
C THR A 238 -1.14 -9.10 1.65
N LYS A 239 -0.36 -10.19 1.70
CA LYS A 239 -0.50 -11.27 2.69
C LYS A 239 -0.27 -10.76 4.12
N GLU A 240 0.55 -9.73 4.26
CA GLU A 240 0.81 -9.04 5.52
C GLU A 240 -0.45 -8.28 5.99
N GLU A 241 -0.68 -8.21 7.30
CA GLU A 241 -1.85 -7.52 7.90
C GLU A 241 -1.82 -5.99 7.72
N ILE A 242 -0.80 -5.45 7.05
CA ILE A 242 -0.40 -4.04 7.17
C ILE A 242 -1.13 -3.15 6.16
N ASN A 243 -1.16 -3.48 4.86
CA ASN A 243 -1.61 -2.54 3.83
C ASN A 243 -2.43 -3.19 2.68
N GLY A 244 -3.48 -2.50 2.25
CA GLY A 244 -4.22 -2.74 1.01
C GLY A 244 -4.05 -1.56 0.05
N PHE A 245 -3.99 -1.81 -1.24
CA PHE A 245 -3.80 -0.77 -2.25
C PHE A 245 -4.89 -0.87 -3.31
N THR A 246 -5.37 0.27 -3.78
CA THR A 246 -6.32 0.43 -4.88
C THR A 246 -5.75 1.47 -5.82
N ILE A 247 -5.50 1.10 -7.07
CA ILE A 247 -4.90 1.96 -8.09
C ILE A 247 -5.93 2.17 -9.20
N ASP A 248 -6.23 3.40 -9.59
CA ASP A 248 -6.97 3.65 -10.83
C ASP A 248 -6.05 3.47 -12.05
N ILE A 249 -6.30 2.43 -12.83
CA ILE A 249 -5.51 2.08 -14.02
C ILE A 249 -5.65 3.15 -15.11
N ASN A 250 -6.78 3.85 -15.17
CA ASN A 250 -7.01 4.84 -16.22
C ASN A 250 -6.25 6.15 -16.00
N THR A 251 -5.87 6.43 -14.75
CA THR A 251 -5.18 7.66 -14.37
C THR A 251 -3.73 7.39 -13.95
N MET A 252 -3.21 6.22 -14.32
CA MET A 252 -1.81 5.85 -14.16
C MET A 252 -0.88 6.86 -14.82
N ASP A 253 0.16 7.22 -14.08
CA ASP A 253 1.29 8.00 -14.58
C ASP A 253 2.62 7.27 -14.34
N GLU A 254 3.72 7.98 -14.58
CA GLU A 254 5.07 7.45 -14.41
C GLU A 254 5.39 7.01 -12.97
N GLN A 255 4.57 7.32 -11.96
CA GLN A 255 4.82 6.89 -10.58
C GLN A 255 4.56 5.39 -10.37
N TYR A 256 3.66 4.77 -11.16
CA TYR A 256 3.25 3.36 -10.98
C TYR A 256 2.87 2.64 -12.29
N ASP A 257 3.39 3.10 -13.43
CA ASP A 257 3.19 2.52 -14.77
C ASP A 257 3.77 1.11 -14.99
N THR A 258 4.52 0.56 -14.03
CA THR A 258 5.17 -0.75 -14.13
C THR A 258 5.02 -1.56 -12.85
N ALA A 259 5.00 -2.89 -12.97
CA ALA A 259 4.91 -3.81 -11.85
C ALA A 259 6.05 -3.59 -10.84
N LYS A 260 7.26 -3.35 -11.33
CA LYS A 260 8.44 -3.05 -10.50
C LYS A 260 8.27 -1.80 -9.66
N LYS A 261 7.75 -0.70 -10.21
CA LYS A 261 7.53 0.53 -9.44
C LYS A 261 6.50 0.32 -8.32
N ILE A 262 5.49 -0.51 -8.55
CA ILE A 262 4.51 -0.89 -7.53
C ILE A 262 5.17 -1.74 -6.44
N GLU A 263 5.97 -2.76 -6.83
CA GLU A 263 6.74 -3.60 -5.89
C GLU A 263 7.63 -2.72 -4.99
N ASP A 264 8.44 -1.85 -5.59
CA ASP A 264 9.35 -0.94 -4.89
C ASP A 264 8.60 0.03 -3.96
N ALA A 265 7.45 0.56 -4.39
CA ALA A 265 6.65 1.49 -3.60
C ALA A 265 6.07 0.83 -2.35
N ILE A 266 5.47 -0.36 -2.48
CA ILE A 266 4.86 -1.07 -1.36
C ILE A 266 5.94 -1.46 -0.33
N LEU A 267 7.07 -2.02 -0.77
CA LEU A 267 8.18 -2.38 0.12
C LEU A 267 8.72 -1.16 0.88
N LYS A 268 8.85 -0.03 0.19
CA LYS A 268 9.29 1.20 0.82
C LYS A 268 8.31 1.64 1.91
N PHE A 269 7.00 1.58 1.65
CA PHE A 269 5.99 1.94 2.64
C PHE A 269 6.05 1.06 3.88
N ASP A 270 6.15 -0.26 3.71
CA ASP A 270 6.26 -1.19 4.84
C ASP A 270 7.52 -0.92 5.67
N ALA A 271 8.66 -0.70 5.01
CA ALA A 271 9.92 -0.36 5.68
C ALA A 271 9.84 0.98 6.44
N ASP A 272 9.23 2.00 5.85
CA ASP A 272 9.07 3.32 6.44
C ASP A 272 8.13 3.29 7.66
N ILE A 273 7.04 2.52 7.61
CA ILE A 273 6.14 2.30 8.75
C ILE A 273 6.90 1.64 9.91
N VAL A 274 7.68 0.58 9.64
CA VAL A 274 8.50 -0.09 10.67
C VAL A 274 9.52 0.90 11.28
N ARG A 275 10.15 1.74 10.47
CA ARG A 275 11.10 2.75 10.95
C ARG A 275 10.45 3.79 11.86
N ILE A 276 9.23 4.22 11.57
CA ILE A 276 8.47 5.13 12.44
C ILE A 276 8.17 4.47 13.79
N ARG A 277 7.70 3.21 13.79
CA ARG A 277 7.40 2.46 15.03
C ARG A 277 8.63 2.34 15.92
N GLU A 278 9.75 1.89 15.36
CA GLU A 278 11.02 1.75 16.10
C GLU A 278 11.59 3.12 16.51
N GLY A 279 11.38 4.16 15.71
CA GLY A 279 11.71 5.54 16.03
C GLY A 279 10.98 6.04 17.28
N ILE A 280 9.65 5.88 17.34
CA ILE A 280 8.83 6.24 18.50
C ILE A 280 9.25 5.43 19.73
N LYS A 281 9.44 4.12 19.59
CA LYS A 281 9.89 3.24 20.67
C LYS A 281 11.21 3.68 21.30
N LYS A 282 12.14 4.17 20.47
CA LYS A 282 13.44 4.66 20.90
C LYS A 282 13.36 6.04 21.54
N ASP A 283 12.68 6.98 20.90
CA ASP A 283 12.72 8.41 21.25
C ASP A 283 11.60 8.83 22.22
N ALA A 284 10.59 7.98 22.41
CA ALA A 284 9.49 8.16 23.36
C ALA A 284 9.08 6.82 24.04
N PRO A 285 10.00 6.19 24.81
CA PRO A 285 9.81 4.83 25.32
C PRO A 285 8.67 4.68 26.33
N ASN A 286 8.36 5.70 27.14
CA ASN A 286 7.22 5.64 28.06
C ASN A 286 5.90 5.75 27.30
N PHE A 287 5.82 6.67 26.34
CA PHE A 287 4.64 6.76 25.47
C PHE A 287 4.43 5.46 24.70
N TYR A 288 5.49 4.91 24.09
CA TYR A 288 5.41 3.62 23.42
C TYR A 288 4.97 2.50 24.35
N ARG A 289 5.45 2.44 25.60
CA ARG A 289 4.97 1.44 26.56
C ARG A 289 3.46 1.55 26.79
N ASP A 290 2.96 2.76 26.95
CA ASP A 290 1.54 3.02 27.24
C ASP A 290 0.64 2.76 26.01
N TYR A 291 1.16 2.98 24.79
CA TYR A 291 0.42 2.95 23.54
C TYR A 291 0.88 1.89 22.52
N SER A 292 1.78 0.97 22.89
CA SER A 292 2.32 -0.08 22.01
C SER A 292 1.21 -0.93 21.37
N HIS A 293 0.18 -1.26 22.14
CA HIS A 293 -0.98 -1.99 21.63
C HIS A 293 -1.72 -1.28 20.49
N VAL A 294 -1.59 0.05 20.37
CA VAL A 294 -2.10 0.85 19.26
C VAL A 294 -1.10 0.85 18.10
N ILE A 295 0.16 1.13 18.39
CA ILE A 295 1.24 1.28 17.40
C ILE A 295 1.47 -0.04 16.64
N GLU A 296 1.43 -1.18 17.36
CA GLU A 296 1.69 -2.50 16.79
C GLU A 296 0.47 -3.13 16.11
N ASN A 297 -0.75 -2.74 16.47
CA ASN A 297 -1.99 -3.33 15.95
C ASN A 297 -2.81 -2.31 15.14
N MET A 298 -2.15 -1.46 14.37
CA MET A 298 -2.85 -0.64 13.38
C MET A 298 -3.57 -1.54 12.39
N PRO A 299 -4.87 -1.28 12.10
CA PRO A 299 -5.56 -2.07 11.11
C PRO A 299 -5.03 -1.76 9.71
N LYS A 300 -5.32 -2.69 8.79
CA LYS A 300 -5.01 -2.54 7.38
C LYS A 300 -5.52 -1.21 6.83
N ILE A 301 -4.60 -0.42 6.29
CA ILE A 301 -4.92 0.84 5.61
C ILE A 301 -5.11 0.57 4.13
N HIS A 302 -6.17 1.11 3.54
CA HIS A 302 -6.40 1.05 2.11
C HIS A 302 -5.93 2.36 1.45
N TYR A 303 -4.93 2.25 0.59
CA TYR A 303 -4.45 3.36 -0.22
C TYR A 303 -5.24 3.42 -1.52
N TYR A 304 -5.71 4.59 -1.90
CA TYR A 304 -6.37 4.87 -3.15
C TYR A 304 -5.51 5.84 -3.95
N PHE A 305 -4.90 5.37 -5.03
CA PHE A 305 -4.06 6.20 -5.88
C PHE A 305 -4.89 6.82 -7.00
N ASP A 306 -4.95 8.15 -7.00
CA ASP A 306 -5.71 8.95 -7.94
C ASP A 306 -4.97 10.26 -8.25
N ILE A 307 -4.35 10.34 -9.43
CA ILE A 307 -3.62 11.54 -9.85
C ILE A 307 -4.54 12.75 -10.05
N ASP A 308 -5.82 12.51 -10.32
CA ASP A 308 -6.82 13.54 -10.55
C ASP A 308 -7.38 14.07 -9.21
N ALA A 309 -7.01 13.46 -8.09
CA ALA A 309 -7.34 13.96 -6.76
C ALA A 309 -6.86 15.41 -6.58
N LEU A 310 -7.69 16.21 -5.89
CA LEU A 310 -7.38 17.61 -5.60
C LEU A 310 -6.19 17.73 -4.65
N ILE A 311 -6.14 16.87 -3.64
CA ILE A 311 -5.11 16.83 -2.59
C ILE A 311 -4.83 15.37 -2.20
N ASN A 312 -3.67 15.13 -1.57
CA ASN A 312 -3.48 13.92 -0.77
C ASN A 312 -4.27 14.09 0.53
N SER A 313 -4.87 13.02 1.03
CA SER A 313 -5.61 13.08 2.29
C SER A 313 -5.82 11.70 2.91
N ALA A 314 -5.61 11.62 4.22
CA ALA A 314 -6.18 10.58 5.06
C ALA A 314 -7.68 10.84 5.31
N GLU A 315 -8.53 9.94 4.80
CA GLU A 315 -9.95 9.90 5.15
C GLU A 315 -10.15 9.16 6.50
N ALA A 316 -11.28 9.40 7.16
CA ALA A 316 -11.49 8.92 8.53
C ALA A 316 -11.33 7.39 8.65
N GLU A 317 -10.47 6.99 9.60
CA GLU A 317 -10.25 5.65 10.14
C GLU A 317 -9.44 4.64 9.31
N LYS A 318 -9.49 4.59 7.97
CA LYS A 318 -8.84 3.48 7.22
C LYS A 318 -8.28 3.78 5.83
N ASP A 319 -8.69 4.87 5.18
CA ASP A 319 -8.41 5.06 3.76
C ASP A 319 -7.50 6.28 3.55
N ILE A 320 -6.55 6.16 2.63
CA ILE A 320 -5.67 7.27 2.22
C ILE A 320 -5.81 7.48 0.73
N VAL A 321 -6.22 8.68 0.32
CA VAL A 321 -6.20 9.11 -1.08
C VAL A 321 -4.86 9.77 -1.39
N LEU A 322 -4.14 9.22 -2.37
CA LEU A 322 -2.82 9.67 -2.78
C LEU A 322 -2.82 10.11 -4.24
N LYS A 323 -2.52 11.39 -4.44
CA LYS A 323 -2.09 11.95 -5.71
C LYS A 323 -0.60 11.69 -5.97
N SER A 324 0.20 11.72 -4.91
CA SER A 324 1.65 11.52 -4.98
C SER A 324 2.12 10.50 -3.96
N LEU A 325 2.98 9.57 -4.39
CA LEU A 325 3.62 8.60 -3.51
C LEU A 325 4.46 9.26 -2.40
N LEU A 326 4.93 10.49 -2.62
CA LEU A 326 5.72 11.23 -1.65
C LEU A 326 4.94 11.62 -0.40
N ALA A 327 3.62 11.75 -0.51
CA ALA A 327 2.76 12.11 0.62
C ALA A 327 2.35 10.90 1.46
N GLN A 328 2.63 9.66 1.01
CA GLN A 328 2.06 8.46 1.63
C GLN A 328 2.37 8.34 3.13
N ILE A 329 3.64 8.53 3.51
CA ILE A 329 4.04 8.40 4.92
C ILE A 329 3.47 9.53 5.77
N HIS A 330 3.43 10.74 5.22
CA HIS A 330 2.78 11.87 5.86
C HIS A 330 1.30 11.56 6.17
N GLU A 331 0.54 11.10 5.17
CA GLU A 331 -0.86 10.71 5.36
C GLU A 331 -1.03 9.50 6.30
N HIS A 332 -0.13 8.52 6.24
CA HIS A 332 -0.11 7.40 7.18
C HIS A 332 0.03 7.89 8.63
N ASN A 333 0.88 8.88 8.86
CA ASN A 333 1.08 9.44 10.19
C ASN A 333 -0.19 10.14 10.71
N HIS A 334 -0.99 10.79 9.86
CA HIS A 334 -2.30 11.32 10.27
C HIS A 334 -3.24 10.23 10.78
N ILE A 335 -3.23 9.05 10.15
CA ILE A 335 -4.01 7.89 10.65
C ILE A 335 -3.49 7.44 12.02
N LEU A 336 -2.18 7.26 12.16
CA LEU A 336 -1.53 6.86 13.42
C LEU A 336 -1.83 7.85 14.56
N ILE A 337 -1.68 9.15 14.30
CA ILE A 337 -1.82 10.25 15.27
C ILE A 337 -3.29 10.55 15.60
N GLY A 338 -4.10 10.81 14.57
CA GLY A 338 -5.42 11.41 14.72
C GLY A 338 -6.50 10.44 15.23
N ASN A 339 -6.51 9.20 14.73
CA ASN A 339 -7.63 8.28 14.98
C ASN A 339 -7.35 7.31 16.12
N TYR A 340 -6.11 6.82 16.26
CA TYR A 340 -5.85 5.71 17.18
C TYR A 340 -5.38 6.11 18.57
N PHE A 341 -4.62 7.20 18.71
CA PHE A 341 -4.21 7.66 20.04
C PHE A 341 -5.36 8.32 20.82
N LYS A 342 -6.33 8.96 20.15
CA LYS A 342 -7.45 9.67 20.79
C LYS A 342 -8.71 8.84 21.04
N SER A 343 -9.04 7.87 20.18
CA SER A 343 -10.31 7.13 20.25
C SER A 343 -10.52 6.29 21.52
N LYS A 344 -9.44 5.96 22.26
CA LYS A 344 -9.55 5.05 23.43
C LYS A 344 -9.67 5.71 24.79
N LYS A 345 -9.36 7.00 24.96
CA LYS A 345 -9.37 7.63 26.30
C LYS A 345 -10.66 8.38 26.62
N ASN A 346 -11.31 9.02 25.65
CA ASN A 346 -12.35 10.03 25.94
C ASN A 346 -13.70 9.88 25.23
N ASN A 347 -13.97 8.83 24.43
CA ASN A 347 -15.25 8.65 23.71
C ASN A 347 -15.72 9.86 22.85
N ASN A 348 -14.88 10.88 22.68
CA ASN A 348 -15.20 12.12 22.00
C ASN A 348 -14.36 12.20 20.73
N ALA A 349 -15.05 12.20 19.59
CA ALA A 349 -14.50 12.29 18.24
C ALA A 349 -14.02 13.71 17.90
N VAL A 350 -13.16 14.32 18.72
CA VAL A 350 -12.61 15.64 18.40
C VAL A 350 -11.21 15.53 17.83
N ARG A 351 -11.11 15.88 16.53
CA ARG A 351 -9.87 15.94 15.75
C ARG A 351 -8.76 16.65 16.54
N PRO A 352 -7.48 16.24 16.44
CA PRO A 352 -6.37 17.03 16.96
C PRO A 352 -6.39 18.44 16.37
N LEU A 353 -5.76 19.38 17.09
CA LEU A 353 -5.47 20.71 16.55
C LEU A 353 -4.65 20.53 15.26
N LEU A 354 -5.02 21.22 14.18
CA LEU A 354 -4.40 21.03 12.86
C LEU A 354 -2.89 21.26 12.91
N TRP A 355 -2.44 22.28 13.62
CA TRP A 355 -1.01 22.56 13.73
C TRP A 355 -0.25 21.38 14.36
N LEU A 356 -0.83 20.73 15.38
CA LEU A 356 -0.17 19.61 16.04
C LEU A 356 -0.23 18.35 15.17
N ASP A 357 -1.36 18.09 14.51
CA ASP A 357 -1.54 16.94 13.62
C ASP A 357 -0.55 16.97 12.45
N GLU A 358 -0.56 18.08 11.70
CA GLU A 358 0.31 18.32 10.55
C GLU A 358 1.79 18.40 10.96
N GLY A 359 2.06 19.02 12.10
CA GLY A 359 3.42 19.17 12.63
C GLY A 359 4.02 17.81 12.98
N MET A 360 3.26 16.98 13.68
CA MET A 360 3.69 15.65 14.10
C MET A 360 3.76 14.68 12.92
N ALA A 361 2.82 14.73 11.98
CA ALA A 361 2.88 13.93 10.76
C ALA A 361 4.14 14.23 9.93
N ASN A 362 4.46 15.52 9.77
CA ASN A 362 5.71 15.96 9.13
C ASN A 362 6.96 15.55 9.90
N TYR A 363 6.95 15.64 11.24
CA TYR A 363 8.11 15.25 12.04
C TYR A 363 8.41 13.76 11.89
N LEU A 364 7.41 12.90 12.08
CA LEU A 364 7.59 11.44 12.01
C LEU A 364 8.05 11.00 10.62
N ASP A 365 7.48 11.59 9.58
CA ASP A 365 7.87 11.39 8.18
C ASP A 365 9.36 11.72 7.98
N VAL A 366 9.78 12.91 8.39
CA VAL A 366 11.17 13.36 8.19
C VAL A 366 12.19 12.65 9.08
N ALA A 367 11.87 12.47 10.34
CA ALA A 367 12.81 11.96 11.33
C ALA A 367 13.20 10.52 11.03
N TYR A 368 12.24 9.70 10.58
CA TYR A 368 12.39 8.25 10.56
C TYR A 368 12.38 7.62 9.17
N THR A 369 11.99 8.34 8.11
CA THR A 369 11.78 7.71 6.80
C THR A 369 12.63 8.31 5.69
N ASP A 370 12.79 7.54 4.61
CA ASP A 370 13.56 7.99 3.44
C ASP A 370 12.74 8.86 2.48
N SER A 371 11.43 9.00 2.70
CA SER A 371 10.54 9.91 1.93
C SER A 371 11.10 11.34 1.90
N SER A 372 11.68 11.79 3.01
CA SER A 372 12.22 13.13 3.19
C SER A 372 13.33 13.45 2.21
N LYS A 373 14.08 12.43 1.75
CA LYS A 373 15.06 12.60 0.67
C LYS A 373 14.40 13.15 -0.58
N PHE A 374 13.31 12.53 -1.01
CA PHE A 374 12.61 12.88 -2.24
C PHE A 374 11.98 14.27 -2.14
N ILE A 375 11.38 14.61 -0.99
CA ILE A 375 10.82 15.94 -0.74
C ILE A 375 11.92 17.02 -0.86
N ILE A 376 13.08 16.77 -0.25
CA ILE A 376 14.24 17.65 -0.33
C ILE A 376 14.74 17.76 -1.77
N GLU A 377 14.92 16.64 -2.48
CA GLU A 377 15.41 16.62 -3.88
C GLU A 377 14.49 17.41 -4.81
N GLU A 378 13.18 17.24 -4.73
CA GLU A 378 12.21 17.96 -5.57
C GLU A 378 12.25 19.48 -5.34
N MET A 379 12.37 19.91 -4.08
CA MET A 379 12.51 21.33 -3.76
C MET A 379 13.84 21.90 -4.24
N LEU A 380 14.94 21.15 -4.09
CA LEU A 380 16.25 21.57 -4.59
C LEU A 380 16.30 21.61 -6.12
N LYS A 381 15.65 20.68 -6.83
CA LYS A 381 15.47 20.74 -8.29
C LYS A 381 14.70 22.00 -8.69
N SER A 382 13.62 22.33 -7.99
CA SER A 382 12.83 23.54 -8.24
C SER A 382 13.65 24.81 -8.04
N ILE A 383 14.48 24.86 -6.99
CA ILE A 383 15.40 25.98 -6.72
C ILE A 383 16.47 26.09 -7.82
N SER A 384 17.08 24.98 -8.22
CA SER A 384 18.07 24.95 -9.31
C SER A 384 17.47 25.39 -10.64
N TYR A 385 16.29 24.88 -10.99
CA TYR A 385 15.58 25.27 -12.20
C TYR A 385 15.27 26.78 -12.22
N ALA A 386 14.84 27.34 -11.09
CA ALA A 386 14.61 28.77 -10.96
C ALA A 386 15.91 29.57 -11.19
N LYS A 387 17.04 29.09 -10.67
CA LYS A 387 18.36 29.72 -10.87
C LYS A 387 18.87 29.62 -12.31
N GLU A 388 18.62 28.51 -12.99
CA GLU A 388 18.95 28.34 -14.42
C GLU A 388 18.08 29.23 -15.32
N ASN A 389 16.87 29.57 -14.86
CA ASN A 389 15.90 30.43 -15.55
C ASN A 389 15.84 31.84 -14.94
N ASP A 390 16.95 32.33 -14.38
CA ASP A 390 17.05 33.63 -13.70
C ASP A 390 16.58 34.82 -14.56
N ASN A 391 16.66 34.70 -15.89
CA ASN A 391 16.15 35.69 -16.83
C ASN A 391 14.62 35.88 -16.80
N LYS A 392 13.86 34.96 -16.20
CA LYS A 392 12.40 35.03 -16.05
C LYS A 392 11.96 35.58 -14.68
N LEU A 393 12.91 35.85 -13.79
CA LEU A 393 12.69 36.30 -12.43
C LEU A 393 12.91 37.81 -12.30
N ASP A 394 12.15 38.46 -11.41
CA ASP A 394 12.43 39.84 -10.98
C ASP A 394 13.61 39.90 -10.01
N GLU A 395 14.15 41.09 -9.76
CA GLU A 395 15.36 41.28 -8.93
C GLU A 395 15.18 40.75 -7.50
N GLU A 396 13.98 40.89 -6.92
CA GLU A 396 13.65 40.39 -5.58
C GLU A 396 13.72 38.86 -5.52
N ALA A 397 13.15 38.16 -6.51
CA ALA A 397 13.22 36.71 -6.61
C ALA A 397 14.66 36.21 -6.80
N LYS A 398 15.49 36.92 -7.56
CA LYS A 398 16.91 36.57 -7.77
C LYS A 398 17.70 36.66 -6.47
N GLU A 399 17.54 37.78 -5.76
CA GLU A 399 18.19 38.01 -4.46
C GLU A 399 17.76 36.94 -3.46
N PHE A 400 16.47 36.62 -3.40
CA PHE A 400 15.95 35.57 -2.53
C PHE A 400 16.55 34.19 -2.87
N ILE A 401 16.63 33.83 -4.16
CA ILE A 401 17.27 32.56 -4.58
C ILE A 401 18.74 32.52 -4.18
N ASP A 402 19.48 33.61 -4.36
CA ASP A 402 20.89 33.67 -3.96
C ASP A 402 21.08 33.48 -2.45
N ILE A 403 20.19 34.08 -1.64
CA ILE A 403 20.13 33.85 -0.20
C ILE A 403 19.87 32.35 0.09
N MET A 404 18.93 31.72 -0.60
CA MET A 404 18.64 30.29 -0.36
C MET A 404 19.85 29.42 -0.66
N PHE A 405 20.52 29.61 -1.79
CA PHE A 405 21.75 28.86 -2.13
C PHE A 405 22.85 29.08 -1.09
N LYS A 406 22.99 30.30 -0.58
CA LYS A 406 23.95 30.60 0.48
C LYS A 406 23.64 29.82 1.75
N VAL A 407 22.39 29.85 2.23
CA VAL A 407 21.97 29.11 3.43
C VAL A 407 22.17 27.61 3.25
N LEU A 408 21.75 27.03 2.12
CA LEU A 408 21.95 25.60 1.83
C LEU A 408 23.43 25.23 1.90
N LYS A 409 24.29 26.02 1.23
CA LYS A 409 25.74 25.80 1.20
C LYS A 409 26.39 25.89 2.58
N GLU A 410 26.04 26.90 3.38
CA GLU A 410 26.61 27.07 4.72
C GLU A 410 26.23 25.92 5.67
N ASN A 411 25.07 25.29 5.44
CA ASN A 411 24.59 24.13 6.19
C ASN A 411 24.98 22.78 5.55
N ASN A 412 25.89 22.77 4.56
CA ASN A 412 26.37 21.57 3.85
C ASN A 412 25.27 20.77 3.14
N ILE A 413 24.21 21.44 2.68
CA ILE A 413 23.16 20.84 1.86
C ILE A 413 23.52 21.12 0.40
N GLU A 414 24.04 20.10 -0.27
CA GLU A 414 24.39 20.17 -1.68
C GLU A 414 23.22 19.69 -2.53
N VAL A 415 22.81 20.50 -3.51
CA VAL A 415 21.70 20.18 -4.42
C VAL A 415 21.89 18.84 -5.13
N ASN A 416 23.13 18.47 -5.43
CA ASN A 416 23.46 17.26 -6.17
C ASN A 416 23.93 16.09 -5.28
N ASN A 417 23.97 16.26 -3.95
CA ASN A 417 24.47 15.23 -3.04
C ASN A 417 23.90 15.36 -1.61
N LEU A 418 22.78 14.68 -1.38
CA LEU A 418 22.13 14.66 -0.08
C LEU A 418 22.61 13.56 0.86
N ASN A 419 23.45 12.64 0.41
CA ASN A 419 23.81 11.43 1.17
C ASN A 419 24.39 11.74 2.55
N LYS A 420 25.12 12.85 2.67
CA LYS A 420 25.68 13.29 3.95
C LYS A 420 24.61 13.76 4.94
N VAL A 421 23.64 14.53 4.45
CA VAL A 421 22.55 15.14 5.23
C VAL A 421 21.50 14.09 5.61
N MET A 422 21.23 13.14 4.72
CA MET A 422 20.26 12.08 4.93
C MET A 422 20.75 10.98 5.88
N LYS A 423 22.04 10.98 6.25
CA LYS A 423 22.67 9.91 7.02
C LYS A 423 22.12 9.78 8.44
N ASP A 424 21.77 10.89 9.07
CA ASP A 424 21.27 10.92 10.44
C ASP A 424 20.01 11.78 10.57
N LYS A 425 19.31 11.58 11.69
CA LYS A 425 18.01 12.21 11.97
C LYS A 425 18.10 13.73 12.03
N ASP A 426 19.14 14.26 12.67
CA ASP A 426 19.28 15.69 12.91
C ASP A 426 19.62 16.43 11.61
N GLY A 427 20.45 15.82 10.75
CA GLY A 427 20.70 16.29 9.39
C GLY A 427 19.43 16.41 8.56
N ARG A 428 18.57 15.37 8.58
CA ARG A 428 17.27 15.38 7.89
C ARG A 428 16.36 16.49 8.40
N ILE A 429 16.16 16.58 9.72
CA ILE A 429 15.32 17.59 10.36
C ILE A 429 15.82 19.01 10.03
N ASN A 430 17.12 19.25 10.09
CA ASN A 430 17.69 20.56 9.79
C ASN A 430 17.48 20.94 8.32
N ALA A 431 17.70 19.99 7.40
CA ALA A 431 17.51 20.26 5.97
C ALA A 431 16.06 20.56 5.60
N THR A 432 15.11 19.78 6.12
CA THR A 432 13.69 20.06 5.90
C THR A 432 13.24 21.34 6.59
N THR A 433 13.75 21.66 7.78
CA THR A 433 13.48 22.94 8.47
C THR A 433 13.91 24.13 7.60
N ILE A 434 15.11 24.08 7.02
CA ILE A 434 15.62 25.10 6.11
C ILE A 434 14.71 25.24 4.88
N ILE A 435 14.43 24.12 4.24
CA ILE A 435 13.67 24.04 2.98
C ILE A 435 12.20 24.49 3.16
N SER A 436 11.56 24.10 4.26
CA SER A 436 10.20 24.54 4.59
C SER A 436 10.18 26.02 4.95
N THR A 437 11.16 26.53 5.69
CA THR A 437 11.29 27.98 5.97
C THR A 437 11.47 28.78 4.68
N MET A 438 12.26 28.28 3.72
CA MET A 438 12.38 28.87 2.38
C MET A 438 11.03 28.87 1.64
N GLY A 439 10.29 27.77 1.72
CA GLY A 439 9.00 27.56 1.05
C GLY A 439 7.97 28.67 1.31
N VAL A 440 7.95 29.24 2.52
CA VAL A 440 7.04 30.32 2.93
C VAL A 440 7.15 31.55 2.01
N LYS A 441 8.36 31.93 1.62
CA LYS A 441 8.62 33.08 0.75
C LYS A 441 8.76 32.65 -0.72
N PHE A 442 9.29 31.45 -0.98
CA PHE A 442 9.54 30.93 -2.33
C PHE A 442 8.28 30.76 -3.18
N GLY A 443 7.16 30.34 -2.57
CA GLY A 443 5.88 30.17 -3.27
C GLY A 443 5.39 31.44 -3.97
N LYS A 444 5.75 32.63 -3.45
CA LYS A 444 5.38 33.93 -4.03
C LYS A 444 6.00 34.20 -5.40
N PHE A 445 7.14 33.57 -5.70
CA PHE A 445 7.93 33.87 -6.89
C PHE A 445 7.70 32.89 -8.05
N ILE A 446 7.24 31.67 -7.75
CA ILE A 446 7.19 30.56 -8.73
C ILE A 446 5.76 30.10 -9.00
N ILE A 447 4.82 30.36 -8.10
CA ILE A 447 3.42 30.00 -8.29
C ILE A 447 2.70 31.16 -9.01
N PRO A 448 1.96 30.91 -10.11
CA PRO A 448 1.22 31.94 -10.83
C PRO A 448 0.28 32.75 -9.90
N LYS A 449 0.27 34.08 -10.07
CA LYS A 449 -0.63 35.00 -9.35
C LYS A 449 -2.09 34.55 -9.50
N GLY A 450 -2.75 34.25 -8.37
CA GLY A 450 -4.16 33.83 -8.32
C GLY A 450 -4.41 32.43 -7.75
N ILE A 451 -3.37 31.63 -7.51
CA ILE A 451 -3.47 30.29 -6.91
C ILE A 451 -3.24 30.32 -5.38
N LEU A 452 -2.50 31.30 -4.87
CA LEU A 452 -2.27 31.47 -3.44
C LEU A 452 -3.42 32.26 -2.79
N LYS A 453 -4.29 31.56 -2.06
CA LYS A 453 -5.03 32.13 -0.92
C LYS A 453 -4.39 31.56 0.33
N ASP A 454 -3.64 32.40 1.04
CA ASP A 454 -3.29 32.27 2.45
C ASP A 454 -3.03 30.82 2.92
N ASP A 455 -1.88 30.27 2.52
CA ASP A 455 -0.78 29.81 3.38
C ASP A 455 -0.96 29.71 4.92
N GLU A 456 -2.17 29.51 5.47
CA GLU A 456 -2.42 29.05 6.85
C GLU A 456 -2.44 27.50 6.87
N VAL A 457 -2.20 26.86 8.03
CA VAL A 457 -2.39 25.40 8.18
C VAL A 457 -3.87 25.06 7.96
N GLY A 458 -4.19 24.63 6.73
CA GLY A 458 -5.48 24.05 6.37
C GLY A 458 -6.42 24.98 5.59
N LEU A 459 -6.92 24.45 4.48
CA LEU A 459 -8.15 24.92 3.84
C LEU A 459 -9.29 24.75 4.86
N ASN A 460 -9.77 25.86 5.44
CA ASN A 460 -11.00 25.97 6.24
C ASN A 460 -10.86 25.97 7.80
N ILE A 461 -10.06 26.90 8.33
CA ILE A 461 -10.02 27.27 9.77
C ILE A 461 -11.40 27.63 10.35
N SER A 462 -12.37 28.02 9.51
CA SER A 462 -13.71 28.46 9.94
C SER A 462 -14.57 27.40 10.66
N SER A 463 -14.13 26.13 10.64
CA SER A 463 -14.85 24.99 11.23
C SER A 463 -14.29 24.49 12.57
N GLN A 464 -13.21 25.10 13.08
CA GLN A 464 -12.53 24.60 14.28
C GLN A 464 -13.06 25.25 15.57
N ASN A 465 -13.12 24.46 16.63
CA ASN A 465 -13.41 24.98 17.97
C ASN A 465 -12.32 25.97 18.39
N VAL A 466 -12.72 27.12 18.95
CA VAL A 466 -11.81 28.15 19.49
C VAL A 466 -11.25 27.66 20.82
N TRP A 467 -10.34 26.68 20.76
CA TRP A 467 -9.65 26.15 21.92
C TRP A 467 -8.43 26.99 22.30
N PRO A 468 -8.00 27.01 23.57
CA PRO A 468 -6.89 27.86 24.00
C PRO A 468 -5.58 27.55 23.26
N MET A 469 -5.30 26.29 22.94
CA MET A 469 -4.14 25.91 22.12
C MET A 469 -4.34 26.11 20.59
N GLY A 470 -5.53 26.54 20.16
CA GLY A 470 -5.90 26.72 18.76
C GLY A 470 -5.17 27.84 18.03
N THR A 471 -4.50 28.76 18.76
CA THR A 471 -3.72 29.85 18.14
C THR A 471 -2.62 29.34 17.21
N GLY A 472 -2.10 28.14 17.44
CA GLY A 472 -1.13 27.48 16.56
C GLY A 472 -1.68 27.19 15.16
N ASN A 473 -2.99 27.04 14.97
CA ASN A 473 -3.59 26.75 13.66
C ASN A 473 -3.42 27.89 12.64
N HIS A 474 -3.09 29.10 13.10
CA HIS A 474 -2.81 30.26 12.23
C HIS A 474 -1.34 30.32 11.78
N ILE A 475 -0.50 29.38 12.21
CA ILE A 475 0.84 29.28 11.64
C ILE A 475 0.74 28.85 10.17
N ASN A 476 1.70 29.25 9.35
CA ASN A 476 1.78 28.76 7.98
C ASN A 476 2.14 27.27 7.95
N TYR A 477 1.59 26.50 7.01
CA TYR A 477 1.86 25.06 6.90
C TYR A 477 3.36 24.71 6.87
N ARG A 478 4.14 25.42 6.06
CA ARG A 478 5.59 25.21 5.97
C ARG A 478 6.33 25.65 7.24
N ALA A 479 5.85 26.70 7.90
CA ALA A 479 6.38 27.18 9.19
C ALA A 479 6.00 26.27 10.37
N ASN A 480 4.87 25.55 10.28
CA ASN A 480 4.39 24.64 11.31
C ASN A 480 5.38 23.52 11.61
N GLN A 481 5.98 22.97 10.54
CA GLN A 481 6.97 21.91 10.66
C GLN A 481 8.17 22.36 11.48
N SER A 482 8.71 23.55 11.21
CA SER A 482 9.89 24.05 11.93
C SER A 482 9.56 24.45 13.37
N PHE A 483 8.35 24.95 13.64
CA PHE A 483 7.88 25.17 15.01
C PHE A 483 7.75 23.85 15.79
N THR A 484 7.20 22.80 15.17
CA THR A 484 7.08 21.49 15.80
C THR A 484 8.44 20.85 16.05
N ASN A 485 9.39 20.99 15.11
CA ASN A 485 10.77 20.54 15.29
C ASN A 485 11.43 21.22 16.50
N TYR A 486 11.21 22.53 16.68
CA TYR A 486 11.67 23.25 17.86
C TYR A 486 11.07 22.68 19.15
N LEU A 487 9.74 22.49 19.20
CA LEU A 487 9.10 21.95 20.40
C LEU A 487 9.64 20.56 20.74
N ILE A 488 9.88 19.71 19.75
CA ILE A 488 10.44 18.37 19.97
C ILE A 488 11.91 18.45 20.40
N HIS A 489 12.69 19.39 19.86
CA HIS A 489 14.06 19.61 20.30
C HIS A 489 14.14 20.03 21.77
N GLU A 490 13.32 21.01 22.17
CA GLU A 490 13.33 21.59 23.52
C GLU A 490 12.66 20.68 24.55
N TYR A 491 11.53 20.07 24.20
CA TYR A 491 10.66 19.37 25.15
C TYR A 491 10.63 17.84 24.97
N GLY A 492 11.20 17.32 23.88
CA GLY A 492 11.24 15.90 23.54
C GLY A 492 9.99 15.39 22.84
N LEU A 493 10.17 14.39 21.96
CA LEU A 493 9.08 13.76 21.19
C LEU A 493 7.98 13.20 22.11
N GLU A 494 8.40 12.56 23.21
CA GLU A 494 7.48 11.96 24.19
C GLU A 494 6.45 12.96 24.72
N LYS A 495 6.86 14.20 24.99
CA LYS A 495 5.97 15.24 25.47
C LYS A 495 4.95 15.64 24.40
N LEU A 496 5.34 15.80 23.14
CA LEU A 496 4.38 16.13 22.08
C LEU A 496 3.43 14.97 21.76
N LEU A 497 3.88 13.72 21.86
CA LEU A 497 3.01 12.55 21.71
C LEU A 497 1.96 12.48 22.84
N TYR A 498 2.33 12.79 24.09
CA TYR A 498 1.33 12.91 25.14
C TYR A 498 0.39 14.09 24.90
N LEU A 499 0.85 15.22 24.34
CA LEU A 499 -0.02 16.34 24.00
C LEU A 499 -1.12 15.96 23.00
N ILE A 500 -0.82 15.09 22.02
CA ILE A 500 -1.80 14.59 21.05
C ILE A 500 -3.02 13.95 21.72
N VAL A 501 -2.85 13.30 22.88
CA VAL A 501 -3.92 12.58 23.58
C VAL A 501 -4.59 13.40 24.69
N GLU A 502 -4.22 14.66 24.85
CA GLU A 502 -4.83 15.55 25.84
C GLU A 502 -6.18 16.13 25.39
N ASP A 503 -6.93 16.66 26.37
CA ASP A 503 -8.13 17.43 26.14
C ASP A 503 -7.81 18.92 25.93
N PHE A 504 -7.92 19.38 24.69
CA PHE A 504 -7.68 20.77 24.30
C PHE A 504 -8.79 21.74 24.71
N SER A 505 -9.91 21.28 25.27
CA SER A 505 -11.03 22.15 25.64
C SER A 505 -10.66 23.24 26.66
N THR A 506 -9.66 22.95 27.51
CA THR A 506 -9.20 23.85 28.57
C THR A 506 -7.70 24.05 28.62
N LEU A 507 -6.92 23.13 28.02
CA LEU A 507 -5.46 23.16 28.07
C LEU A 507 -4.89 24.37 27.33
N THR A 508 -3.98 25.09 28.00
CA THR A 508 -3.23 26.24 27.46
C THR A 508 -1.75 25.89 27.19
N TYR A 509 -1.05 26.75 26.42
CA TYR A 509 0.39 26.62 26.21
C TYR A 509 1.17 26.77 27.52
N GLU A 510 0.78 27.72 28.37
CA GLU A 510 1.42 28.03 29.64
C GLU A 510 1.31 26.85 30.62
N GLU A 511 0.15 26.20 30.70
CA GLU A 511 -0.03 25.02 31.56
C GLU A 511 0.83 23.85 31.09
N TYR A 512 0.95 23.65 29.77
CA TYR A 512 1.62 22.48 29.22
C TYR A 512 3.14 22.66 29.08
N PHE A 513 3.58 23.79 28.54
CA PHE A 513 4.98 24.10 28.23
C PHE A 513 5.64 25.04 29.25
N GLY A 514 4.88 25.64 30.16
CA GLY A 514 5.38 26.66 31.09
C GLY A 514 5.62 28.02 30.45
N LYS A 515 5.23 28.21 29.18
CA LYS A 515 5.43 29.41 28.37
C LYS A 515 4.21 29.70 27.53
N SER A 516 3.93 30.98 27.31
CA SER A 516 2.90 31.42 26.38
C SER A 516 3.27 31.11 24.93
N TYR A 517 2.28 31.11 24.05
CA TYR A 517 2.51 30.92 22.62
C TYR A 517 3.49 31.96 22.03
N GLU A 518 3.41 33.22 22.48
CA GLU A 518 4.32 34.29 22.01
C GLU A 518 5.74 34.12 22.54
N GLU A 519 5.92 33.64 23.78
CA GLU A 519 7.24 33.28 24.31
C GLU A 519 7.83 32.10 23.52
N LEU A 520 7.04 31.07 23.25
CA LEU A 520 7.47 29.92 22.44
C LEU A 520 7.88 30.31 21.01
N LYS A 521 7.22 31.31 20.41
CA LYS A 521 7.63 31.85 19.10
C LYS A 521 9.00 32.53 19.17
N VAL A 522 9.23 33.35 20.19
CA VAL A 522 10.53 34.03 20.35
C VAL A 522 11.62 32.99 20.51
N ASP A 523 11.41 32.00 21.37
CA ASP A 523 12.36 30.90 21.56
C ASP A 523 12.58 30.07 20.30
N TRP A 524 11.53 29.82 19.52
CA TRP A 524 11.63 29.13 18.24
C TRP A 524 12.51 29.89 17.24
N ILE A 525 12.36 31.22 17.15
CA ILE A 525 13.20 32.04 16.28
C ILE A 525 14.67 31.99 16.71
N GLU A 526 14.95 32.05 18.01
CA GLU A 526 16.31 31.90 18.53
C GLU A 526 16.88 30.50 18.27
N TYR A 527 16.08 29.45 18.47
CA TYR A 527 16.43 28.08 18.09
C TYR A 527 16.87 27.97 16.63
N LEU A 528 16.12 28.60 15.70
CA LEU A 528 16.49 28.60 14.29
C LEU A 528 17.87 29.27 14.08
N LYS A 529 18.11 30.43 14.70
CA LYS A 529 19.39 31.16 14.59
C LYS A 529 20.58 30.38 15.14
N GLU A 530 20.37 29.67 16.25
CA GLU A 530 21.41 28.87 16.88
C GLU A 530 21.78 27.61 16.07
N ASN A 531 20.80 27.00 15.39
CA ASN A 531 20.98 25.70 14.76
C ASN A 531 21.17 25.77 13.24
N ILE A 532 20.78 26.86 12.58
CA ILE A 532 20.87 27.01 11.12
C ILE A 532 21.74 28.22 10.77
N LYS A 533 22.85 27.95 10.08
CA LYS A 533 23.76 29.00 9.64
C LYS A 533 23.11 29.90 8.59
N ALA A 534 23.29 31.21 8.75
CA ALA A 534 22.75 32.25 7.88
C ALA A 534 21.21 32.26 7.74
N ILE A 535 20.46 31.62 8.63
CA ILE A 535 18.99 31.62 8.61
C ILE A 535 18.40 33.03 8.73
N GLU A 536 19.10 33.95 9.40
CA GLU A 536 18.71 35.36 9.56
C GLU A 536 18.56 36.10 8.24
N LEU A 537 19.16 35.61 7.16
CA LEU A 537 18.97 36.18 5.82
C LEU A 537 17.58 35.86 5.26
N MET A 538 16.87 34.88 5.82
CA MET A 538 15.57 34.40 5.34
C MET A 538 14.42 34.69 6.29
N LEU A 539 14.68 34.92 7.58
CA LEU A 539 13.68 35.37 8.56
C LEU A 539 13.33 36.83 8.27
#